data_AF-A0A527DPJ5-F1
#
_entry.id   AF-A0A527DPJ5-F1
#
_cell.length_a   1.000
_cell.length_b   1.000
_cell.length_c   1.000
_cell.angle_alpha   90.00
_cell.angle_beta   90.00
_cell.angle_gamma   90.00
#
_symmetry.space_group_name_H-M   'P 1'
#
loop_
_entity.id
_entity.type
_entity.pdbx_description
1 polymer ?
#
loop_
_entity_poly.entity_id
_entity_poly.type
_entity_poly.pdbx_seq_one_letter_code
_entity_poly.pdbx_strand_id
1 'polypeptide(L)'
;MGPLELTFFAFAVGLTACGLAGSAMELVSGRKVAFTEPYVSPSHVLRSLLATACAGPFMLVNDAIDARRERRISRLALMSCGCTAIAWSLALGVVVLAIASWTIRLLGSELPA
;
A
#
# COMPACT_ATOMS: atom_id res chain seq x y z
N MET A 1 6.68 -20.12 13.21
CA MET A 1 6.89 -19.72 11.80
C MET A 1 8.36 -19.51 11.56
N GLY A 2 8.90 -20.06 10.48
CA GLY A 2 10.27 -19.76 10.04
C GLY A 2 10.41 -18.32 9.53
N PRO A 3 11.64 -17.79 9.40
CA PRO A 3 11.88 -16.41 8.91
C PRO A 3 11.26 -16.14 7.53
N LEU A 4 11.29 -17.14 6.64
CA LEU A 4 10.72 -17.05 5.29
C LEU A 4 9.19 -16.95 5.33
N GLU A 5 8.54 -17.79 6.15
CA GLU A 5 7.08 -17.76 6.32
C GLU A 5 6.61 -16.42 6.88
N LEU A 6 7.36 -15.87 7.85
CA LEU A 6 7.06 -14.57 8.43
C LEU A 6 7.14 -13.45 7.39
N THR A 7 8.13 -13.52 6.50
CA THR A 7 8.33 -12.55 5.42
C THR A 7 7.18 -12.63 4.41
N PHE A 8 6.80 -13.84 3.98
CA PHE A 8 5.66 -14.03 3.08
C PHE A 8 4.34 -13.60 3.71
N PHE A 9 4.15 -13.87 5.00
CA PHE A 9 2.97 -13.44 5.74
C PHE A 9 2.90 -11.92 5.80
N ALA A 10 3.99 -11.24 6.17
CA ALA A 10 4.05 -9.78 6.16
C ALA A 10 3.76 -9.21 4.76
N PHE A 11 4.35 -9.78 3.70
CA PHE A 11 4.05 -9.40 2.33
C PHE A 11 2.56 -9.54 2.00
N ALA A 12 1.94 -10.68 2.32
CA ALA A 12 0.53 -10.93 2.05
C ALA A 12 -0.39 -9.96 2.82
N VAL A 13 -0.06 -9.66 4.08
CA VAL A 13 -0.78 -8.66 4.88
C VAL A 13 -0.70 -7.29 4.23
N GLY A 14 0.48 -6.86 3.82
CA GLY A 14 0.66 -5.58 3.15
C GLY A 14 -0.03 -5.49 1.81
N LEU A 15 0.05 -6.54 0.98
CA LEU A 15 -0.67 -6.66 -0.29
C LEU A 15 -2.19 -6.54 -0.10
N THR A 16 -2.71 -7.21 0.94
CA THR A 16 -4.14 -7.17 1.27
C THR A 16 -4.54 -5.78 1.76
N ALA A 17 -3.76 -5.18 2.67
CA ALA A 17 -4.02 -3.86 3.21
C ALA A 17 -4.03 -2.79 2.11
N CYS A 18 -3.04 -2.79 1.21
CA CYS A 18 -3.02 -1.83 0.11
C CYS A 18 -4.11 -2.10 -0.93
N GLY A 19 -4.43 -3.36 -1.21
CA GLY A 19 -5.50 -3.74 -2.12
C GLY A 19 -6.87 -3.30 -1.62
N LEU A 20 -7.15 -3.50 -0.33
CA LEU A 20 -8.38 -3.02 0.32
C LEU A 20 -8.45 -1.49 0.35
N ALA A 21 -7.37 -0.82 0.74
CA ALA A 21 -7.32 0.65 0.77
C ALA A 21 -7.54 1.25 -0.63
N GLY A 22 -6.82 0.72 -1.64
CA GLY A 22 -6.99 1.13 -3.03
C GLY A 22 -8.40 0.87 -3.54
N SER A 23 -8.96 -0.32 -3.32
CA SER A 23 -10.33 -0.65 -3.75
C SER A 23 -11.38 0.24 -3.08
N ALA A 24 -11.25 0.49 -1.78
CA ALA A 24 -12.14 1.39 -1.06
C ALA A 24 -12.06 2.82 -1.61
N MET A 25 -10.85 3.30 -1.90
CA MET A 25 -10.65 4.60 -2.53
C MET A 25 -11.30 4.68 -3.91
N GLU A 26 -11.15 3.64 -4.75
CA GLU A 26 -11.80 3.59 -6.07
C GLU A 26 -13.33 3.60 -5.96
N LEU A 27 -13.90 2.84 -5.01
CA LEU A 27 -15.33 2.81 -4.74
C LEU A 27 -15.88 4.18 -4.31
N VAL A 28 -15.15 4.88 -3.44
CA VAL A 28 -15.57 6.20 -2.94
C VAL A 28 -15.47 7.28 -4.01
N SER A 29 -14.42 7.25 -4.84
CA SER A 29 -14.17 8.31 -5.83
C SER A 29 -14.74 8.02 -7.22
N GLY A 30 -15.17 6.78 -7.50
CA GLY A 30 -15.63 6.34 -8.82
C GLY A 30 -14.56 6.41 -9.91
N ARG A 31 -13.28 6.38 -9.52
CA ARG A 31 -12.13 6.62 -10.39
C ARG A 31 -11.01 5.65 -10.04
N LYS A 32 -10.18 5.33 -11.03
CA LYS A 32 -8.98 4.51 -10.84
C LYS A 32 -7.98 5.22 -9.91
N VAL A 33 -7.46 4.49 -8.94
CA VAL A 33 -6.48 5.01 -7.98
C VAL A 33 -5.12 5.22 -8.67
N ALA A 34 -4.60 6.44 -8.58
CA ALA A 34 -3.41 6.94 -9.29
C ALA A 34 -2.77 8.09 -8.49
N PHE A 35 -1.51 8.44 -8.75
CA PHE A 35 -0.82 9.59 -8.12
C PHE A 35 -1.29 10.95 -8.67
N THR A 36 -2.59 11.19 -8.63
CA THR A 36 -3.23 12.41 -9.14
C THR A 36 -4.42 12.80 -8.27
N GLU A 37 -4.97 13.99 -8.50
CA GLU A 37 -6.20 14.42 -7.84
C GLU A 37 -7.33 13.45 -8.19
N PRO A 38 -8.18 13.03 -7.23
CA PRO A 38 -8.40 13.66 -5.91
C PRO A 38 -7.53 13.11 -4.77
N TYR A 39 -6.72 12.07 -5.01
CA TYR A 39 -6.03 11.34 -3.94
C TYR A 39 -4.79 12.05 -3.43
N VAL A 40 -4.04 12.67 -4.35
CA VAL A 40 -2.85 13.46 -4.03
C VAL A 40 -3.16 14.91 -4.39
N SER A 41 -3.20 15.78 -3.37
CA SER A 41 -3.35 17.22 -3.56
C SER A 41 -2.38 17.97 -2.64
N PRO A 42 -1.66 18.98 -3.15
CA PRO A 42 -0.72 19.78 -2.34
C PRO A 42 -1.42 20.57 -1.22
N SER A 43 -2.73 20.81 -1.35
CA SER A 43 -3.54 21.47 -0.31
C SER A 43 -3.83 20.58 0.90
N HIS A 44 -3.73 19.25 0.75
CA HIS A 44 -4.07 18.26 1.79
C HIS A 44 -2.95 17.23 1.93
N VAL A 45 -1.76 17.68 2.34
CA VAL A 45 -0.54 16.86 2.41
C VAL A 45 -0.71 15.63 3.30
N LEU A 46 -1.29 15.78 4.50
CA LEU A 46 -1.46 14.64 5.42
C LEU A 46 -2.38 13.56 4.84
N ARG A 47 -3.49 13.95 4.22
CA ARG A 47 -4.41 13.01 3.56
C ARG A 47 -3.70 12.32 2.39
N SER A 48 -2.95 13.07 1.60
CA SER A 48 -2.20 12.56 0.45
C SER A 48 -1.11 11.59 0.87
N LEU A 49 -0.43 11.86 1.99
CA LEU A 49 0.57 10.98 2.59
C LEU A 49 -0.07 9.68 3.08
N LEU A 50 -1.20 9.75 3.78
CA LEU A 50 -1.91 8.53 4.24
C LEU A 50 -2.42 7.70 3.05
N ALA A 51 -3.04 8.35 2.07
CA ALA A 51 -3.48 7.71 0.84
C ALA A 51 -2.30 7.02 0.11
N THR A 52 -1.16 7.71 0.02
CA THR A 52 0.05 7.17 -0.59
C THR A 52 0.67 6.05 0.23
N ALA A 53 0.72 6.16 1.56
CA ALA A 53 1.28 5.12 2.42
C ALA A 53 0.46 3.83 2.34
N CYS A 54 -0.87 3.93 2.31
CA CYS A 54 -1.77 2.78 2.29
C CYS A 54 -1.99 2.21 0.88
N ALA A 55 -2.26 3.05 -0.13
CA ALA A 55 -2.61 2.62 -1.48
C ALA A 55 -1.49 2.82 -2.51
N GLY A 56 -0.33 3.35 -2.11
CA GLY A 56 0.81 3.67 -2.98
C GLY A 56 1.30 2.54 -3.88
N PRO A 57 1.42 1.28 -3.42
CA PRO A 57 1.78 0.17 -4.30
C PRO A 57 0.79 0.00 -5.46
N PHE A 58 -0.50 0.18 -5.19
CA PHE A 58 -1.57 0.05 -6.18
C PHE A 58 -1.60 1.26 -7.13
N MET A 59 -1.42 2.48 -6.61
CA MET A 59 -1.25 3.72 -7.38
C MET A 59 -0.08 3.61 -8.36
N LEU A 60 1.08 3.11 -7.89
CA LEU A 60 2.30 2.97 -8.68
C LEU A 60 2.13 1.98 -9.83
N VAL A 61 1.54 0.82 -9.55
CA VAL A 61 1.28 -0.20 -10.58
C VAL A 61 0.28 0.33 -11.60
N ASN A 62 -0.77 1.01 -11.15
CA ASN A 62 -1.77 1.60 -12.02
C ASN A 62 -1.18 2.63 -12.97
N ASP A 63 -0.38 3.56 -12.46
CA ASP A 63 0.30 4.59 -13.26
C ASP A 63 1.35 3.98 -14.21
N ALA A 64 2.10 2.98 -13.75
CA ALA A 64 3.10 2.31 -14.59
C ALA A 64 2.44 1.54 -15.76
N ILE A 65 1.31 0.85 -15.51
CA ILE A 65 0.55 0.17 -16.56
C ILE A 65 0.02 1.19 -17.57
N ASP A 66 -0.56 2.30 -17.11
CA ASP A 66 -1.11 3.33 -17.99
C ASP A 66 -0.01 3.99 -18.82
N ALA A 67 1.11 4.35 -18.20
CA ALA A 67 2.27 4.89 -18.91
C ALA A 67 2.87 3.89 -19.91
N ARG A 68 2.78 2.57 -19.65
CA ARG A 68 3.21 1.55 -20.60
C ARG A 68 2.23 1.40 -21.76
N ARG A 69 0.91 1.50 -21.52
CA ARG A 69 -0.12 1.52 -22.56
C ARG A 69 0.08 2.69 -23.53
N GLU A 70 0.46 3.84 -23.00
CA GLU A 70 0.83 5.03 -23.77
C GLU A 70 2.23 4.95 -24.41
N ARG A 71 2.94 3.82 -24.26
CA ARG A 71 4.33 3.59 -24.70
C ARG A 71 5.35 4.62 -24.18
N ARG A 72 5.04 5.31 -23.08
CA ARG A 72 5.92 6.32 -22.46
C ARG A 72 7.03 5.71 -21.61
N ILE A 73 6.84 4.51 -21.06
CA ILE A 73 7.85 3.81 -20.26
C ILE A 73 8.33 2.52 -20.92
N SER A 74 9.59 2.15 -20.71
CA SER A 74 10.15 0.87 -21.20
C SER A 74 9.66 -0.33 -20.37
N ARG A 75 9.83 -1.56 -20.88
CA ARG A 75 9.53 -2.77 -20.10
C ARG A 75 10.41 -2.88 -18.85
N LEU A 76 11.64 -2.39 -18.90
CA LEU A 76 12.55 -2.37 -17.77
C LEU A 76 12.05 -1.44 -16.66
N ALA A 77 11.57 -0.25 -17.03
CA ALA A 77 10.97 0.69 -16.07
C ALA A 77 9.71 0.08 -15.42
N LEU A 78 8.86 -0.59 -16.20
CA LEU A 78 7.68 -1.28 -15.65
C LEU A 78 8.07 -2.37 -14.65
N MET A 79 9.09 -3.18 -14.94
CA MET A 79 9.60 -4.19 -14.00
C MET A 79 10.14 -3.53 -12.73
N SER A 80 10.85 -2.41 -12.85
CA SER A 80 11.33 -1.66 -11.68
C SER A 80 10.16 -1.16 -10.82
N CYS A 81 9.10 -0.61 -11.43
CA CYS A 81 7.89 -0.19 -10.70
C CYS A 81 7.24 -1.39 -9.99
N GLY A 82 7.20 -2.56 -10.63
CA GLY A 82 6.72 -3.80 -10.02
C GLY A 82 7.55 -4.21 -8.80
N CYS A 83 8.88 -4.19 -8.91
CA CYS A 83 9.78 -4.48 -7.78
C CYS A 83 9.59 -3.48 -6.64
N THR A 84 9.46 -2.18 -6.95
CA THR A 84 9.18 -1.15 -5.95
C THR A 84 7.84 -1.41 -5.27
N ALA A 85 6.79 -1.75 -6.02
CA ALA A 85 5.48 -2.09 -5.45
C ALA A 85 5.55 -3.32 -4.53
N ILE A 86 6.31 -4.36 -4.89
CA ILE A 86 6.51 -5.54 -4.05
C ILE A 86 7.22 -5.17 -2.74
N ALA A 87 8.34 -4.44 -2.83
CA ALA A 87 9.09 -4.01 -1.65
C ALA A 87 8.25 -3.10 -0.74
N TRP A 88 7.46 -2.22 -1.34
CA TRP A 88 6.56 -1.32 -0.62
C TRP A 88 5.44 -2.10 0.07
N SER A 89 4.78 -3.05 -0.61
CA SER A 89 3.77 -3.92 0.00
C SER A 89 4.35 -4.69 1.19
N LEU A 90 5.56 -5.23 1.08
CA LEU A 90 6.22 -5.89 2.21
C LEU A 90 6.44 -4.92 3.38
N ALA A 91 6.99 -3.74 3.13
CA ALA A 91 7.22 -2.73 4.16
C ALA A 91 5.91 -2.29 4.85
N LEU A 92 4.84 -2.09 4.07
CA LEU A 92 3.52 -1.77 4.61
C LEU A 92 3.00 -2.89 5.51
N GLY A 93 3.16 -4.14 5.10
CA GLY A 93 2.75 -5.29 5.90
C GLY A 93 3.48 -5.40 7.23
N VAL A 94 4.79 -5.15 7.26
CA VAL A 94 5.57 -5.06 8.49
C VAL A 94 5.03 -3.98 9.42
N VAL A 95 4.72 -2.79 8.88
CA VAL A 95 4.15 -1.69 9.66
C VAL A 95 2.77 -2.04 10.22
N VAL A 96 1.89 -2.62 9.41
CA VAL A 96 0.55 -3.05 9.85
C VAL A 96 0.64 -4.08 10.97
N LEU A 97 1.53 -5.07 10.83
CA LEU A 97 1.75 -6.08 11.87
C LEU A 97 2.35 -5.48 13.14
N ALA A 98 3.27 -4.53 13.02
CA ALA A 98 3.83 -3.81 14.17
C ALA A 98 2.75 -3.03 14.92
N ILE A 99 1.88 -2.31 14.21
CA ILE A 99 0.74 -1.60 14.79
C ILE A 99 -0.20 -2.58 15.48
N ALA A 100 -0.59 -3.68 14.81
CA ALA A 100 -1.47 -4.69 15.38
C ALA A 100 -0.88 -5.30 16.67
N SER A 101 0.41 -5.62 16.67
CA SER A 101 1.11 -6.14 17.86
C SER A 101 1.10 -5.13 19.01
N TRP A 102 1.35 -3.86 18.71
CA TRP A 102 1.31 -2.80 19.72
C TRP A 102 -0.09 -2.59 20.29
N THR A 103 -1.12 -2.56 19.43
CA THR A 103 -2.53 -2.42 19.83
C THR A 103 -2.97 -3.58 20.72
N ILE A 104 -2.61 -4.82 20.40
CA ILE A 104 -2.94 -5.99 21.22
C ILE A 104 -2.29 -5.89 22.61
N ARG A 105 -1.02 -5.44 22.69
CA ARG A 105 -0.35 -5.22 23.98
C ARG A 105 -1.05 -4.15 24.81
N LEU A 106 -1.47 -3.05 24.18
CA LEU A 106 -2.16 -1.96 24.85
C LEU A 106 -3.54 -2.39 25.36
N LEU A 107 -4.33 -3.13 24.56
CA LEU A 107 -5.61 -3.66 25.04
C LEU A 107 -5.44 -4.73 26.12
N GLY A 108 -4.40 -5.56 26.03
CA GLY A 108 -4.09 -6.59 27.01
C GLY A 108 -3.68 -6.03 28.37
N SER A 109 -3.10 -4.83 28.44
CA SER A 109 -2.78 -4.16 29.70
C SER A 109 -3.99 -3.53 30.41
N GLU A 110 -5.13 -3.36 29.73
CA GLU A 110 -6.34 -2.70 30.24
C GLU A 110 -7.38 -3.70 30.79
N LEU A 111 -7.17 -5.01 30.66
CA LEU A 111 -8.04 -6.06 31.21
C LEU A 111 -7.48 -6.55 32.56
N PRO A 112 -8.13 -6.29 33.71
CA PRO A 112 -7.76 -6.94 34.96
C PRO A 112 -8.03 -8.46 34.85
N ALA A 113 -7.09 -9.24 35.39
CA ALA A 113 -7.15 -10.70 35.46
C ALA A 113 -8.34 -11.23 36.26
#